data_AF-A0A3C1XCB3-F1
#
_entry.id   AF-A0A3C1XCB3-F1
#
_cell.length_a   1.000
_cell.length_b   1.000
_cell.length_c   1.000
_cell.angle_alpha   90.00
_cell.angle_beta   90.00
_cell.angle_gamma   90.00
#
_symmetry.space_group_name_H-M   'P 1'
#
loop_
_entity.id
_entity.type
_entity.pdbx_description
1 polymer ?
#
loop_
_entity_poly.entity_id
_entity_poly.type
_entity_poly.pdbx_seq_one_letter_code
_entity_poly.pdbx_strand_id
1 'polypeptide(L)'
;MKKIKTYLLIPLLLLLIFMSLTAYGLSQKENTWEKVEESKTITIGYEADFAPLSSSQEKQKPTGFNVALAEAIFDSYDIRIRWRALDWSSKEKALREGEVDLIWGPYIVNKAHKKDMLFSQTYLTSRTVLLVPREANIYNIGDMHDLLVGGQKASVEYEIFGKYPHVLKN
;
A
#
# COMPACT_ATOMS: atom_id res chain seq x y z
N MET A 1 -57.60 -10.41 -23.81
CA MET A 1 -56.57 -9.38 -23.49
C MET A 1 -55.90 -9.53 -22.12
N LYS A 2 -56.56 -10.06 -21.07
CA LYS A 2 -55.93 -10.21 -19.74
C LYS A 2 -54.78 -11.23 -19.69
N LYS A 3 -54.91 -12.38 -20.37
CA LYS A 3 -53.88 -13.44 -20.36
C LYS A 3 -52.57 -13.05 -21.07
N ILE A 4 -52.65 -12.25 -22.14
CA ILE A 4 -51.46 -11.77 -22.89
C ILE A 4 -50.61 -10.82 -22.04
N LYS A 5 -51.24 -9.98 -21.20
CA LYS A 5 -50.52 -9.13 -20.24
C LYS A 5 -49.79 -9.97 -19.19
N THR A 6 -50.38 -11.07 -18.74
CA THR A 6 -49.77 -11.99 -17.76
C THR A 6 -48.52 -12.69 -18.30
N TYR A 7 -48.54 -13.12 -19.57
CA TYR A 7 -47.36 -13.75 -20.20
C TYR A 7 -46.21 -12.78 -20.50
N LEU A 8 -46.50 -11.47 -20.63
CA LEU A 8 -45.47 -10.43 -20.78
C LEU A 8 -44.88 -9.98 -19.43
N LEU A 9 -45.65 -10.09 -18.35
CA LEU A 9 -45.26 -9.67 -16.99
C LEU A 9 -44.26 -10.62 -16.32
N ILE A 10 -44.35 -11.93 -16.59
CA ILE A 10 -43.46 -12.95 -16.00
C ILE A 10 -41.99 -12.80 -16.44
N PRO A 11 -41.64 -12.64 -17.75
CA PRO A 11 -40.25 -12.46 -18.16
C PRO A 11 -39.67 -11.11 -17.70
N LEU A 12 -40.50 -10.06 -17.59
CA LEU A 12 -40.08 -8.77 -17.05
C LEU A 12 -39.73 -8.86 -15.56
N LEU A 13 -40.51 -9.62 -14.79
CA LEU A 13 -40.24 -9.87 -13.37
C LEU A 13 -38.96 -10.71 -13.18
N LEU A 14 -38.74 -11.71 -14.03
CA LEU A 14 -37.51 -12.51 -14.01
C LEU A 14 -36.28 -11.68 -14.39
N LEU A 15 -36.40 -10.77 -15.34
CA LEU A 15 -35.32 -9.84 -15.71
C LEU A 15 -34.98 -8.90 -14.54
N LEU A 16 -35.99 -8.39 -13.82
CA LEU A 16 -35.80 -7.54 -12.65
C LEU A 16 -35.13 -8.28 -11.48
N ILE A 17 -35.46 -9.55 -11.27
CA ILE A 17 -34.81 -10.41 -10.26
C ILE A 17 -33.36 -10.71 -10.65
N PHE A 18 -33.09 -10.92 -11.95
CA PHE A 18 -31.73 -11.13 -12.44
C PHE A 18 -30.86 -9.87 -12.31
N MET A 19 -31.43 -8.69 -12.57
CA MET A 19 -30.76 -7.39 -12.38
C MET A 19 -30.51 -7.07 -10.90
N SER A 20 -31.40 -7.48 -9.99
CA SER A 20 -31.17 -7.29 -8.56
C SER A 20 -30.11 -8.24 -7.99
N LEU A 21 -30.03 -9.47 -8.50
CA LEU A 21 -28.95 -10.42 -8.13
C LEU A 21 -27.57 -9.94 -8.59
N THR A 22 -27.45 -9.41 -9.81
CA THR A 22 -26.17 -8.88 -10.32
C THR A 22 -25.75 -7.60 -9.59
N ALA A 23 -26.70 -6.74 -9.22
CA ALA A 23 -26.42 -5.55 -8.40
C ALA A 23 -25.96 -5.91 -6.98
N TYR A 24 -26.48 -6.99 -6.38
CA TYR A 24 -26.05 -7.43 -5.05
C TYR A 24 -24.63 -8.01 -5.06
N GLY A 25 -24.25 -8.73 -6.13
CA GLY A 25 -22.89 -9.25 -6.30
C GLY A 25 -21.82 -8.17 -6.55
N LEU A 26 -22.20 -7.04 -7.13
CA LEU A 26 -21.28 -5.92 -7.43
C LEU A 26 -21.14 -4.90 -6.27
N SER A 27 -22.02 -4.96 -5.26
CA SER A 27 -22.08 -3.97 -4.18
C SER A 27 -21.51 -4.47 -2.85
N GLN A 28 -21.03 -5.71 -2.76
CA GLN A 28 -20.28 -6.15 -1.59
C GLN A 28 -18.92 -5.48 -1.61
N LYS A 29 -18.75 -4.48 -0.73
CA LYS A 29 -17.44 -3.94 -0.39
C LYS A 29 -16.70 -5.08 0.31
N GLU A 30 -15.99 -5.89 -0.47
CA GLU A 30 -15.36 -7.11 0.02
C GLU A 30 -14.49 -6.80 1.23
N ASN A 31 -14.85 -7.42 2.36
CA ASN A 31 -14.08 -7.30 3.57
C ASN A 31 -12.83 -8.17 3.45
N THR A 32 -11.66 -7.54 3.28
CA THR A 32 -10.39 -8.27 3.20
C THR A 32 -10.17 -9.16 4.43
N TRP A 33 -10.69 -8.76 5.61
CA TRP A 33 -10.56 -9.56 6.83
C TRP A 33 -11.25 -10.91 6.74
N GLU A 34 -12.49 -10.96 6.22
CA GLU A 34 -13.24 -12.24 6.11
C GLU A 34 -12.48 -13.23 5.23
N LYS A 35 -11.94 -12.77 4.09
CA LYS A 35 -11.11 -13.60 3.20
C LYS A 35 -9.83 -14.10 3.88
N VAL A 36 -9.18 -13.24 4.66
CA VAL A 36 -7.95 -13.58 5.39
C VAL A 36 -8.25 -14.57 6.52
N GLU A 37 -9.36 -14.38 7.24
CA GLU A 37 -9.78 -15.24 8.34
C GLU A 37 -10.18 -16.64 7.85
N GLU A 38 -10.89 -16.72 6.72
CA GLU A 38 -11.25 -17.99 6.06
C GLU A 38 -10.03 -18.72 5.51
N SER A 39 -9.15 -18.00 4.80
CA SER A 39 -7.98 -18.62 4.15
C SER A 39 -6.82 -18.90 5.12
N LYS A 40 -6.81 -18.27 6.29
CA LYS A 40 -5.69 -18.24 7.25
C LYS A 40 -4.37 -17.82 6.62
N THR A 41 -4.44 -16.99 5.58
CA THR A 41 -3.26 -16.46 4.89
C THR A 41 -3.42 -14.98 4.58
N ILE A 42 -2.31 -14.25 4.65
CA ILE A 42 -2.24 -12.86 4.21
C ILE A 42 -0.96 -12.62 3.43
N THR A 43 -1.03 -11.84 2.35
CA THR A 43 0.11 -11.49 1.50
C THR A 43 0.58 -10.09 1.85
N ILE A 44 1.80 -9.98 2.38
CA ILE A 44 2.38 -8.70 2.78
C ILE A 44 3.47 -8.30 1.81
N GLY A 45 3.26 -7.14 1.18
CA GLY A 45 4.24 -6.44 0.37
C GLY A 45 5.23 -5.66 1.24
N TYR A 46 6.52 -5.85 1.02
CA TYR A 46 7.57 -5.16 1.79
C TYR A 46 8.69 -4.65 0.89
N GLU A 47 9.47 -3.70 1.41
CA GLU A 47 10.67 -3.20 0.74
C GLU A 47 11.88 -4.08 1.09
N ALA A 48 12.45 -4.72 0.08
CA ALA A 48 13.48 -5.75 0.25
C ALA A 48 14.81 -5.24 0.84
N ASP A 49 15.18 -3.99 0.58
CA ASP A 49 16.51 -3.47 0.84
C ASP A 49 16.47 -2.26 1.79
N PHE A 50 15.70 -2.36 2.87
CA PHE A 50 15.43 -1.27 3.80
C PHE A 50 15.83 -1.62 5.24
N ALA A 51 17.07 -2.07 5.43
CA ALA A 51 17.61 -2.34 6.76
C ALA A 51 17.62 -1.05 7.63
N PRO A 52 17.29 -1.13 8.93
CA PRO A 52 17.00 -2.33 9.73
C PRO A 52 15.50 -2.70 9.78
N LEU A 53 14.64 -2.05 9.00
CA LEU A 53 13.19 -2.29 9.05
C LEU A 53 12.80 -3.55 8.30
N SER A 54 13.36 -3.78 7.11
CA SER A 54 13.13 -4.97 6.31
C SER A 54 14.31 -5.29 5.41
N SER A 55 14.66 -6.56 5.32
CA SER A 55 15.75 -7.07 4.50
C SER A 55 15.39 -8.44 3.93
N SER A 56 15.57 -8.62 2.63
CA SER A 56 15.46 -9.94 1.99
C SER A 56 16.60 -10.84 2.46
N GLN A 57 16.33 -12.14 2.52
CA GLN A 57 17.34 -13.16 2.79
C GLN A 57 17.28 -14.23 1.69
N GLU A 58 18.43 -14.73 1.26
CA GLU A 58 18.46 -15.74 0.21
C GLU A 58 17.75 -17.02 0.67
N LYS A 59 16.65 -17.37 -0.01
CA LYS A 59 15.82 -18.57 0.24
C LYS A 59 15.27 -18.68 1.67
N GLN A 60 15.23 -17.57 2.40
CA GLN A 60 14.73 -17.51 3.76
C GLN A 60 13.64 -16.45 3.87
N LYS A 61 12.91 -16.47 4.99
CA LYS A 61 11.99 -15.40 5.32
C LYS A 61 12.75 -14.07 5.44
N PRO A 62 12.14 -12.93 5.07
CA PRO A 62 12.76 -11.63 5.30
C PRO A 62 12.99 -11.42 6.80
N THR A 63 13.80 -10.42 7.14
CA THR A 63 14.09 -10.06 8.53
C THR A 63 14.03 -8.54 8.73
N GLY A 64 13.89 -8.10 9.97
CA GLY A 64 13.88 -6.68 10.34
C GLY A 64 12.73 -6.33 11.27
N PHE A 65 12.69 -5.07 11.72
CA PHE A 65 11.67 -4.60 12.65
C PHE A 65 10.23 -4.78 12.12
N ASN A 66 9.97 -4.39 10.87
CA ASN A 66 8.63 -4.50 10.28
C ASN A 66 8.20 -5.96 10.11
N VAL A 67 9.14 -6.84 9.77
CA VAL A 67 8.89 -8.28 9.66
C VAL A 67 8.50 -8.84 11.01
N ALA A 68 9.31 -8.59 12.04
CA ALA A 68 9.07 -9.11 13.39
C ALA A 68 7.74 -8.60 13.97
N LEU A 69 7.39 -7.33 13.72
CA LEU A 69 6.14 -6.75 14.16
C LEU A 69 4.93 -7.39 13.44
N ALA A 70 5.03 -7.61 12.13
CA ALA A 70 3.97 -8.25 11.36
C ALA A 70 3.76 -9.71 11.80
N GLU A 71 4.85 -10.47 11.98
CA GLU A 71 4.80 -11.84 12.51
C GLU A 71 4.09 -11.87 13.87
N ALA A 72 4.52 -11.04 14.82
CA ALA A 72 3.90 -10.99 16.15
C ALA A 72 2.38 -10.69 16.11
N ILE A 73 1.95 -9.83 15.18
CA ILE A 73 0.53 -9.49 15.01
C ILE A 73 -0.23 -10.65 14.39
N PHE A 74 0.21 -11.20 13.26
CA PHE A 74 -0.55 -12.23 12.55
C PHE A 74 -0.49 -13.62 13.20
N ASP A 75 0.59 -13.92 13.93
CA ASP A 75 0.69 -15.12 14.76
C ASP A 75 -0.40 -15.12 15.84
N SER A 76 -0.78 -13.95 16.39
CA SER A 76 -1.85 -13.84 17.39
C SER A 76 -3.25 -14.21 16.86
N TYR A 77 -3.40 -14.24 15.53
CA TYR A 77 -4.64 -14.59 14.84
C TYR A 77 -4.58 -15.96 14.14
N ASP A 78 -3.49 -16.72 14.31
CA ASP A 78 -3.22 -17.97 13.58
C ASP A 78 -3.26 -17.77 12.04
N ILE A 79 -2.73 -16.64 11.55
CA ILE A 79 -2.68 -16.29 10.13
C ILE A 79 -1.24 -16.40 9.62
N ARG A 80 -1.04 -17.17 8.55
CA ARG A 80 0.27 -17.30 7.91
C ARG A 80 0.55 -16.15 6.94
N ILE A 81 1.72 -15.52 7.08
CA ILE A 81 2.18 -14.48 6.17
C ILE A 81 2.84 -15.08 4.92
N ARG A 82 2.45 -14.60 3.74
CA ARG A 82 3.18 -14.74 2.48
C ARG A 82 3.89 -13.42 2.17
N TRP A 83 5.22 -13.44 2.26
CA TRP A 83 6.04 -12.25 1.99
C TRP A 83 6.23 -12.04 0.49
N ARG A 84 6.00 -10.82 0.01
CA ARG A 84 6.26 -10.39 -1.37
C ARG A 84 7.16 -9.16 -1.34
N ALA A 85 8.37 -9.29 -1.87
CA ALA A 85 9.21 -8.11 -2.12
C ALA A 85 8.57 -7.25 -3.21
N LEU A 86 8.54 -5.94 -3.00
CA LEU A 86 7.99 -4.97 -3.93
C LEU A 86 9.08 -4.07 -4.50
N ASP A 87 8.97 -3.74 -5.79
CA ASP A 87 9.53 -2.48 -6.28
C ASP A 87 8.71 -1.35 -5.63
N TRP A 88 9.38 -0.59 -4.75
CA TRP A 88 8.74 0.44 -3.94
C TRP A 88 8.07 1.55 -4.77
N SER A 89 8.49 1.74 -6.02
CA SER A 89 7.86 2.68 -6.95
C SER A 89 6.50 2.22 -7.49
N SER A 90 6.16 0.94 -7.30
CA SER A 90 4.94 0.31 -7.80
C SER A 90 4.03 -0.25 -6.69
N LYS A 91 4.37 0.00 -5.41
CA LYS A 91 3.69 -0.58 -4.24
C LYS A 91 2.18 -0.33 -4.21
N GLU A 92 1.73 0.87 -4.54
CA GLU A 92 0.30 1.21 -4.54
C GLU A 92 -0.45 0.51 -5.68
N LYS A 93 0.24 0.24 -6.80
CA LYS A 93 -0.33 -0.55 -7.91
C LYS A 93 -0.51 -2.01 -7.47
N ALA A 94 0.51 -2.61 -6.86
CA ALA A 94 0.44 -3.97 -6.35
C ALA A 94 -0.71 -4.16 -5.34
N LEU A 95 -0.94 -3.18 -4.47
CA LEU A 95 -2.09 -3.18 -3.56
C LEU A 95 -3.44 -3.08 -4.31
N ARG A 96 -3.57 -2.15 -5.27
CA ARG A 96 -4.82 -1.98 -6.04
C ARG A 96 -5.17 -3.18 -6.91
N GLU A 97 -4.16 -3.86 -7.45
CA GLU A 97 -4.32 -5.05 -8.29
C GLU A 97 -4.52 -6.33 -7.48
N GLY A 98 -4.45 -6.26 -6.14
CA GLY A 98 -4.63 -7.40 -5.26
C GLY A 98 -3.44 -8.37 -5.25
N GLU A 99 -2.26 -7.94 -5.72
CA GLU A 99 -1.04 -8.74 -5.62
C GLU A 99 -0.55 -8.87 -4.17
N VAL A 100 -0.90 -7.90 -3.33
CA VAL A 100 -0.68 -7.89 -1.89
C VAL A 100 -1.94 -7.42 -1.18
N ASP A 101 -2.16 -7.94 0.03
CA ASP A 101 -3.27 -7.52 0.89
C ASP A 101 -2.89 -6.28 1.72
N LEU A 102 -1.60 -6.18 2.09
CA LEU A 102 -1.04 -5.07 2.86
C LEU A 102 0.31 -4.64 2.31
N ILE A 103 0.61 -3.35 2.43
CA ILE A 103 1.97 -2.82 2.29
C ILE A 103 2.52 -2.57 3.69
N TRP A 104 3.65 -3.19 4.02
CA TRP A 104 4.33 -3.03 5.30
C TRP A 104 5.80 -2.68 5.08
N GLY A 105 6.11 -1.39 5.21
CA GLY A 105 7.45 -0.84 4.97
C GLY A 105 7.58 0.58 5.52
N PRO A 106 8.56 1.38 5.08
CA PRO A 106 8.73 2.78 5.50
C PRO A 106 7.66 3.69 4.86
N TYR A 107 6.39 3.31 4.97
CA TYR A 107 5.29 4.04 4.33
C TYR A 107 4.90 5.25 5.18
N ILE A 108 5.17 6.44 4.66
CA ILE A 108 4.80 7.70 5.30
C ILE A 108 3.35 8.05 4.95
N VAL A 109 2.52 8.23 5.97
CA VAL A 109 1.12 8.64 5.81
C VAL A 109 1.07 10.08 5.29
N ASN A 110 0.59 10.29 4.07
CA ASN A 110 0.29 11.61 3.54
C ASN A 110 -1.24 11.77 3.32
N LYS A 111 -1.74 13.01 3.28
CA LYS A 111 -3.18 13.27 3.10
C LYS A 111 -3.71 12.82 1.73
N ALA A 112 -2.85 12.77 0.71
CA ALA A 112 -3.25 12.37 -0.64
C ALA A 112 -3.61 10.87 -0.69
N HIS A 113 -2.79 10.02 -0.09
CA HIS A 113 -2.95 8.56 -0.09
C HIS A 113 -4.17 8.09 0.73
N LYS A 114 -4.61 8.86 1.73
CA LYS A 114 -5.80 8.51 2.53
C LYS A 114 -7.10 8.44 1.72
N LYS A 115 -7.12 8.99 0.50
CA LYS A 115 -8.29 8.87 -0.40
C LYS A 115 -8.37 7.49 -1.06
N ASP A 116 -7.22 6.88 -1.33
CA ASP A 116 -7.11 5.70 -2.17
C ASP A 116 -6.71 4.43 -1.39
N MET A 117 -6.30 4.57 -0.12
CA MET A 117 -5.99 3.45 0.77
C MET A 117 -6.30 3.75 2.24
N LEU A 118 -6.46 2.66 2.99
CA LEU A 118 -6.58 2.68 4.45
C LEU A 118 -5.21 2.52 5.10
N PHE A 119 -5.04 3.11 6.28
CA PHE A 119 -3.82 3.04 7.06
C PHE A 119 -4.10 2.48 8.45
N SER A 120 -3.15 1.74 8.99
CA SER A 120 -3.12 1.38 10.41
C SER A 120 -2.89 2.61 11.29
N GLN A 121 -2.89 2.40 12.60
CA GLN A 121 -2.26 3.36 13.51
C GLN A 121 -0.77 3.50 13.18
N THR A 122 -0.24 4.70 13.35
CA THR A 122 1.20 4.96 13.18
C THR A 122 1.97 4.27 14.30
N TYR A 123 2.92 3.42 13.94
CA TYR A 123 3.74 2.65 14.90
C TYR A 123 5.22 3.10 14.93
N LEU A 124 5.63 3.95 13.99
CA LEU A 124 6.99 4.50 13.92
C LEU A 124 6.93 5.95 13.45
N THR A 125 7.70 6.82 14.10
CA THR A 125 7.92 8.21 13.67
C THR A 125 9.40 8.41 13.41
N SER A 126 9.73 9.09 12.31
CA SER A 126 11.11 9.37 11.90
C SER A 126 11.26 10.85 11.55
N ARG A 127 12.52 11.28 11.41
CA ARG A 127 12.87 12.59 10.87
C ARG A 127 13.57 12.39 9.53
N THR A 128 13.18 13.17 8.53
CA THR A 128 13.92 13.28 7.28
C THR A 128 15.21 14.06 7.54
N VAL A 129 16.33 13.56 7.02
CA VAL A 129 17.65 14.16 7.13
C VAL A 129 18.37 14.14 5.79
N LEU A 130 19.37 15.01 5.64
CA LEU A 130 20.30 14.98 4.49
C LEU A 130 21.50 14.11 4.85
N LEU A 131 21.88 13.22 3.94
CA LEU A 131 23.14 12.49 4.02
C LEU A 131 24.12 13.10 3.03
N VAL A 132 25.25 13.57 3.55
CA VAL A 132 26.26 14.30 2.75
C VAL A 132 27.66 13.76 3.04
N PRO A 133 28.59 13.79 2.06
CA PRO A 133 30.00 13.56 2.32
C PRO A 133 30.51 14.55 3.37
N ARG A 134 31.40 14.09 4.25
CA ARG A 134 31.91 14.92 5.35
C ARG A 134 32.62 16.17 4.84
N GLU A 135 33.25 16.07 3.67
CA GLU A 135 34.05 17.10 3.03
C GLU A 135 33.19 18.11 2.24
N ALA A 136 31.89 17.85 2.06
CA ALA A 136 31.01 18.67 1.23
C ALA A 136 30.62 20.02 1.87
N ASN A 137 30.87 20.21 3.18
CA ASN A 137 30.51 21.43 3.93
C ASN A 137 29.03 21.83 3.81
N ILE A 138 28.13 20.85 3.75
CA ILE A 138 26.66 21.05 3.71
C ILE A 138 26.12 20.83 5.12
N TYR A 139 25.57 21.87 5.75
CA TYR A 139 25.06 21.86 7.12
C TYR A 139 23.57 22.20 7.20
N ASN A 140 23.03 22.84 6.16
CA ASN A 140 21.63 23.24 6.10
C ASN A 140 21.07 23.10 4.67
N ILE A 141 19.77 23.29 4.53
CA ILE A 141 19.07 23.13 3.26
C ILE A 141 19.56 24.13 2.19
N GLY A 142 19.95 25.35 2.59
CA GLY A 142 20.46 26.37 1.68
C GLY A 142 21.81 26.03 1.08
N ASP A 143 22.62 25.20 1.76
CA ASP A 143 23.92 24.76 1.25
C ASP A 143 23.77 23.75 0.08
N MET A 144 22.54 23.30 -0.22
CA MET A 144 22.25 22.43 -1.37
C MET A 144 21.98 23.18 -2.67
N HIS A 145 22.03 24.51 -2.65
CA HIS A 145 21.75 25.34 -3.83
C HIS A 145 22.68 24.96 -4.99
N ASP A 146 22.11 24.77 -6.18
CA ASP A 146 22.79 24.33 -7.41
C ASP A 146 23.50 22.95 -7.32
N LEU A 147 23.24 22.14 -6.29
CA LEU A 147 23.78 20.80 -6.16
C LEU A 147 22.85 19.73 -6.77
N LEU A 148 23.47 18.63 -7.24
CA LEU A 148 22.75 17.42 -7.60
C LEU A 148 22.37 16.64 -6.34
N VAL A 149 21.08 16.58 -6.04
CA VAL A 149 20.53 15.84 -4.90
C VAL A 149 19.81 14.59 -5.39
N GLY A 150 20.22 13.42 -4.87
CA GLY A 150 19.55 12.14 -5.10
C GLY A 150 18.43 11.91 -4.09
N GLY A 151 17.42 11.14 -4.49
CA GLY A 151 16.35 10.74 -3.59
C GLY A 151 15.67 9.47 -4.09
N GLN A 152 15.05 8.73 -3.18
CA GLN A 152 14.31 7.53 -3.54
C GLN A 152 13.03 7.91 -4.28
N LYS A 153 12.87 7.41 -5.51
CA LYS A 153 11.66 7.65 -6.32
C LYS A 153 10.41 7.16 -5.56
N ALA A 154 9.32 7.94 -5.65
CA ALA A 154 8.04 7.65 -4.99
C ALA A 154 8.09 7.61 -3.44
N SER A 155 9.07 8.30 -2.85
CA SER A 155 9.11 8.65 -1.42
C SER A 155 8.50 10.04 -1.19
N VAL A 156 8.07 10.32 0.04
CA VAL A 156 7.58 11.65 0.42
C VAL A 156 8.71 12.68 0.37
N GLU A 157 9.92 12.27 0.71
CA GLU A 157 11.15 13.06 0.63
C GLU A 157 11.43 13.54 -0.79
N TYR A 158 11.28 12.66 -1.77
CA TYR A 158 11.43 13.00 -3.19
C TYR A 158 10.37 14.00 -3.65
N GLU A 159 9.12 13.85 -3.19
CA GLU A 159 8.06 14.83 -3.49
C GLU A 159 8.33 16.22 -2.89
N ILE A 160 8.96 16.28 -1.72
CA ILE A 160 9.33 17.55 -1.08
C ILE A 160 10.28 18.33 -1.99
N PHE A 161 11.31 17.69 -2.56
CA PHE A 161 12.21 18.36 -3.51
C PHE A 161 11.48 18.90 -4.75
N GLY A 162 10.47 18.18 -5.24
CA GLY A 162 9.63 18.65 -6.34
C GLY A 162 8.74 19.86 -5.97
N LYS A 163 8.31 19.97 -4.71
CA LYS A 163 7.48 21.08 -4.21
C LYS A 163 8.29 22.35 -3.92
N TYR A 164 9.56 22.20 -3.58
CA TYR A 164 10.45 23.32 -3.23
C TYR A 164 11.63 23.39 -4.23
N PRO A 165 11.38 23.63 -5.53
CA PRO A 165 12.44 23.61 -6.52
C PRO A 165 13.50 24.69 -6.28
N HIS A 166 13.13 25.81 -5.66
CA HIS A 166 14.05 26.90 -5.28
C HIS A 166 15.12 26.50 -4.25
N VAL A 167 14.95 25.35 -3.59
CA VAL A 167 15.98 24.78 -2.72
C VAL A 167 17.12 24.18 -3.55
N LEU A 168 16.83 23.72 -4.77
CA LEU A 168 17.77 22.99 -5.62
C LEU A 168 18.15 23.73 -6.91
N LYS A 169 17.35 24.69 -7.36
CA LYS A 169 17.52 25.39 -8.63
C LYS A 169 17.17 26.87 -8.50
N ASN A 170 17.91 27.71 -9.22
CA ASN A 170 17.49 29.07 -9.59
C ASN A 170 16.22 29.08 -10.44
#